data_AF-A0A087UVX0-F1
#
_entry.id   AF-A0A087UVX0-F1
#
_cell.length_a   1.000
_cell.length_b   1.000
_cell.length_c   1.000
_cell.angle_alpha   90.00
_cell.angle_beta   90.00
_cell.angle_gamma   90.00
#
_symmetry.space_group_name_H-M   'P 1'
#
loop_
_entity.id
_entity.type
_entity.pdbx_description
1 polymer ?
#
loop_
_entity_poly.entity_id
_entity_poly.type
_entity_poly.pdbx_seq_one_letter_code
_entity_poly.pdbx_strand_id
1 'polypeptide(L)'
;MELIQNPHIGVLTPSETIDYKLIRGSYLYYHYFCDGINDSGWGCGYRTLQTICSWITKQQNDNNLHASVLAKVPSIAEIQKILVEIGDKAADFQGSHQWIGSVEVSYCLEYLYKVQCRIIHARSTGDLKKQIKNIFDHFQEYG
;
A
#
# COMPACT_ATOMS: atom_id res chain seq x y z
N MET A 1 -19.19 -1.29 -4.60
CA MET A 1 -18.73 -0.86 -5.94
C MET A 1 -17.59 -1.79 -6.33
N GLU A 2 -17.46 -2.17 -7.59
CA GLU A 2 -16.33 -3.00 -8.04
C GLU A 2 -15.06 -2.13 -8.15
N LEU A 3 -13.93 -2.62 -7.65
CA LEU A 3 -12.65 -1.89 -7.69
C LEU A 3 -11.98 -2.06 -9.05
N ILE A 4 -11.29 -1.02 -9.51
CA ILE A 4 -10.56 -1.03 -10.79
C ILE A 4 -9.23 -1.77 -10.60
N GLN A 5 -8.94 -2.73 -11.48
CA GLN A 5 -7.64 -3.41 -11.52
C GLN A 5 -6.66 -2.65 -12.43
N ASN A 6 -5.42 -2.47 -11.96
CA ASN A 6 -4.31 -1.89 -12.73
C ASN A 6 -4.69 -0.59 -13.49
N PRO A 7 -5.18 0.46 -12.81
CA PRO A 7 -5.66 1.69 -13.47
C PRO A 7 -4.59 2.44 -14.27
N HIS A 8 -3.31 2.09 -14.09
CA HIS A 8 -2.20 2.64 -14.86
C HIS A 8 -2.11 2.09 -16.30
N ILE A 9 -2.77 0.96 -16.60
CA ILE A 9 -2.77 0.38 -17.94
C ILE A 9 -3.55 1.30 -18.89
N GLY A 10 -2.93 1.65 -20.03
CA GLY A 10 -3.51 2.54 -21.03
C GLY A 10 -3.21 4.03 -20.81
N VAL A 11 -2.50 4.39 -19.73
CA VAL A 11 -1.96 5.74 -19.56
C VAL A 11 -0.78 5.93 -20.51
N LEU A 12 -0.81 7.00 -21.31
CA LEU A 12 0.26 7.32 -22.25
C LEU A 12 1.55 7.68 -21.52
N THR A 13 2.68 7.13 -22.00
CA THR A 13 4.01 7.51 -21.52
C THR A 13 4.29 8.97 -21.90
N PRO A 14 4.76 9.81 -20.96
CA PRO A 14 5.19 11.17 -21.27
C PRO A 14 6.28 11.21 -22.36
N SER A 15 6.21 12.20 -23.26
CA SER A 15 7.08 12.27 -24.44
C SER A 15 8.59 12.40 -24.13
N GLU A 16 8.94 12.89 -22.94
CA GLU A 16 10.33 13.10 -22.51
C GLU A 16 10.91 11.90 -21.72
N THR A 17 10.17 10.78 -21.62
CA THR A 17 10.63 9.60 -20.88
C THR A 17 11.74 8.88 -21.64
N ILE A 18 12.94 8.81 -21.04
CA ILE A 18 14.10 8.09 -21.59
C ILE A 18 14.05 6.61 -21.20
N ASP A 19 13.75 6.32 -19.93
CA ASP A 19 13.62 4.97 -19.40
C ASP A 19 12.64 5.00 -18.21
N TYR A 20 11.94 3.88 -17.98
CA TYR A 20 11.00 3.73 -16.88
C TYR A 20 10.86 2.27 -16.46
N LYS A 21 10.47 2.07 -15.20
CA LYS A 21 10.05 0.77 -14.65
C LYS A 21 8.66 0.91 -14.07
N LEU A 22 7.87 -0.14 -14.23
CA LEU A 22 6.51 -0.24 -13.70
C LEU A 22 6.45 -1.40 -12.72
N ILE A 23 5.47 -1.32 -11.82
CA ILE A 23 5.01 -2.42 -11.00
C ILE A 23 4.71 -3.65 -11.86
N ARG A 24 5.12 -4.82 -11.39
CA ARG A 24 4.81 -6.11 -12.03
C ARG A 24 3.70 -6.82 -11.28
N GLY A 25 2.89 -7.60 -11.96
CA GLY A 25 1.72 -8.22 -11.36
C GLY A 25 0.51 -7.29 -11.35
N SER A 26 -0.49 -7.61 -10.53
CA SER A 26 -1.76 -6.87 -10.51
C SER A 26 -2.13 -6.37 -9.13
N TYR A 27 -2.82 -5.24 -9.08
CA TYR A 27 -3.36 -4.63 -7.86
C TYR A 27 -4.74 -4.02 -8.13
N LEU A 28 -5.49 -3.78 -7.06
CA LEU A 28 -6.78 -3.10 -7.09
C LEU A 28 -6.63 -1.68 -6.56
N TYR A 29 -7.34 -0.74 -7.18
CA TYR A 29 -7.34 0.66 -6.80
C TYR A 29 -8.32 0.91 -5.65
N TYR A 30 -7.81 0.92 -4.42
CA TYR A 30 -8.59 1.36 -3.25
C TYR A 30 -8.57 2.87 -3.13
N HIS A 31 -9.73 3.46 -2.88
CA HIS A 31 -9.93 4.90 -2.82
C HIS A 31 -11.04 5.24 -1.82
N TYR A 32 -11.25 6.52 -1.56
CA TYR A 32 -12.32 6.97 -0.65
C TYR A 32 -13.69 6.41 -1.07
N PHE A 33 -14.52 6.05 -0.10
CA PHE A 33 -15.87 5.50 -0.29
C PHE A 33 -15.98 4.16 -1.02
N CYS A 34 -14.87 3.49 -1.36
CA CYS A 34 -14.94 2.29 -2.20
C CYS A 34 -15.68 1.11 -1.55
N ASP A 35 -15.73 1.08 -0.21
CA ASP A 35 -16.37 0.06 0.63
C ASP A 35 -17.56 0.60 1.46
N GLY A 36 -18.08 1.78 1.12
CA GLY A 36 -19.23 2.40 1.81
C GLY A 36 -18.87 3.21 3.06
N ILE A 37 -17.61 3.24 3.49
CA ILE A 37 -17.14 4.11 4.57
C ILE A 37 -16.83 5.50 4.01
N ASN A 38 -17.35 6.56 4.63
CA ASN A 38 -16.91 7.93 4.32
C ASN A 38 -15.60 8.24 5.05
N ASP A 39 -14.49 7.91 4.41
CA ASP A 39 -13.14 8.13 4.94
C ASP A 39 -12.45 9.38 4.35
N SER A 40 -13.25 10.31 3.82
CA SER A 40 -12.75 11.58 3.25
C SER A 40 -12.00 12.40 4.29
N GLY A 41 -10.78 12.83 3.93
CA GLY A 41 -9.96 13.69 4.78
C GLY A 41 -9.08 12.96 5.79
N TRP A 42 -9.23 11.64 5.97
CA TRP A 42 -8.43 10.87 6.93
C TRP A 42 -8.02 9.47 6.46
N GLY A 43 -8.73 8.90 5.49
CA GLY A 43 -8.56 7.51 5.05
C GLY A 43 -7.40 7.22 4.10
N CYS A 44 -6.67 8.23 3.61
CA CYS A 44 -5.75 8.04 2.47
C CYS A 44 -4.62 7.04 2.75
N GLY A 45 -4.08 7.03 3.96
CA GLY A 45 -3.08 6.05 4.39
C GLY A 45 -3.62 4.62 4.36
N TYR A 46 -4.86 4.43 4.80
CA TYR A 46 -5.53 3.13 4.77
C TYR A 46 -5.78 2.64 3.34
N ARG A 47 -6.26 3.51 2.45
CA ARG A 47 -6.52 3.13 1.04
C ARG A 47 -5.24 2.82 0.27
N THR A 48 -4.16 3.55 0.56
CA THR A 48 -2.82 3.22 0.07
C THR A 48 -2.39 1.83 0.55
N LEU A 49 -2.51 1.55 1.85
CA LEU A 49 -2.21 0.24 2.42
C LEU A 49 -3.03 -0.87 1.77
N GLN A 50 -4.34 -0.69 1.62
CA GLN A 50 -5.22 -1.68 0.98
C GLN A 50 -4.83 -1.96 -0.48
N THR A 51 -4.41 -0.94 -1.23
CA THR A 51 -3.86 -1.10 -2.59
C THR A 51 -2.61 -1.97 -2.57
N ILE A 52 -1.67 -1.72 -1.66
CA ILE A 52 -0.45 -2.52 -1.49
C ILE A 52 -0.78 -3.97 -1.07
N CYS A 53 -1.66 -4.15 -0.08
CA CYS A 53 -2.12 -5.46 0.35
C CYS A 53 -2.73 -6.26 -0.81
N SER A 54 -3.51 -5.60 -1.67
CA SER A 54 -4.13 -6.26 -2.82
C SER A 54 -3.11 -6.79 -3.82
N TRP A 55 -1.97 -6.10 -3.97
CA TRP A 55 -0.86 -6.55 -4.77
C TRP A 55 -0.20 -7.78 -4.13
N ILE A 56 0.17 -7.70 -2.85
CA ILE A 56 0.83 -8.80 -2.12
C ILE A 56 -0.02 -10.08 -2.16
N THR A 57 -1.32 -9.97 -1.86
CA THR A 57 -2.24 -11.12 -1.89
C THR A 57 -2.27 -11.79 -3.27
N LYS A 58 -2.25 -11.01 -4.36
CA LYS A 58 -2.23 -11.56 -5.73
C LYS A 58 -0.90 -12.24 -6.06
N GLN A 59 0.22 -11.62 -5.71
CA GLN A 59 1.53 -12.21 -5.94
C GLN A 59 1.75 -13.52 -5.16
N GLN A 60 1.21 -13.63 -3.93
CA GLN A 60 1.31 -14.86 -3.14
C GLN A 60 0.45 -16.00 -3.72
N ASN A 61 -0.75 -15.67 -4.23
CA ASN A 61 -1.63 -16.62 -4.90
C ASN A 61 -1.01 -17.22 -6.17
N ASP A 62 -0.43 -16.38 -7.02
CA ASP A 62 0.12 -16.82 -8.30
C ASP A 62 1.36 -17.71 -8.14
N ASN A 63 2.06 -17.61 -7.00
CA ASN A 63 3.29 -18.36 -6.72
C ASN A 63 3.08 -19.68 -5.94
N ASN A 64 1.83 -20.10 -5.67
CA ASN A 64 1.49 -21.33 -4.91
C ASN A 64 2.22 -21.45 -3.55
N LEU A 65 2.70 -20.36 -2.96
CA LEU A 65 3.24 -20.38 -1.59
C LEU A 65 2.07 -20.58 -0.62
N HIS A 66 1.92 -21.80 -0.09
CA HIS A 66 1.04 -22.19 1.01
C HIS A 66 -0.23 -21.32 1.16
N ALA A 67 -1.30 -21.74 0.49
CA ALA A 67 -2.68 -21.23 0.64
C ALA A 67 -3.28 -21.47 2.06
N SER A 68 -2.47 -21.44 3.11
CA SER A 68 -2.91 -21.45 4.50
C SER A 68 -3.13 -20.01 4.94
N VAL A 69 -4.38 -19.55 4.78
CA VAL A 69 -4.90 -18.24 5.19
C VAL A 69 -4.35 -17.07 4.36
N LEU A 70 -4.86 -16.91 3.14
CA LEU A 70 -4.73 -15.64 2.43
C LEU A 70 -5.30 -14.53 3.31
N ALA A 71 -4.43 -13.71 3.90
CA ALA A 71 -4.87 -12.49 4.54
C ALA A 71 -5.51 -11.63 3.45
N LYS A 72 -6.85 -11.65 3.42
CA LYS A 72 -7.68 -10.73 2.62
C LYS A 72 -7.20 -9.31 2.89
N VAL A 73 -7.36 -8.43 1.91
CA VAL A 73 -7.08 -7.01 2.11
C VAL A 73 -7.87 -6.53 3.33
N PRO A 74 -7.20 -6.00 4.38
CA PRO A 74 -7.87 -5.66 5.62
C PRO A 74 -8.77 -4.43 5.44
N SER A 75 -9.89 -4.41 6.15
CA SER A 75 -10.73 -3.22 6.33
C SER A 75 -10.02 -2.16 7.18
N ILE A 76 -10.51 -0.91 7.16
CA ILE A 76 -10.00 0.17 8.03
C ILE A 76 -10.06 -0.25 9.50
N ALA A 77 -11.15 -0.87 9.94
CA ALA A 77 -11.33 -1.31 11.31
C ALA A 77 -10.30 -2.39 11.72
N GLU A 78 -9.97 -3.32 10.81
CA GLU A 78 -8.93 -4.32 11.05
C GLU A 78 -7.54 -3.69 11.12
N ILE A 79 -7.23 -2.74 10.24
CA ILE A 79 -5.96 -1.98 10.29
C ILE A 79 -5.81 -1.26 11.63
N GLN A 80 -6.87 -0.58 12.09
CA GLN A 80 -6.86 0.09 13.40
C GLN A 80 -6.66 -0.90 14.54
N LYS A 81 -7.36 -2.04 14.51
CA LYS A 81 -7.21 -3.11 15.50
C LYS A 81 -5.77 -3.62 15.55
N ILE A 82 -5.12 -3.84 14.40
CA ILE A 82 -3.74 -4.30 14.31
C ILE A 82 -2.80 -3.29 15.00
N LEU A 83 -2.95 -2.00 14.72
CA LEU A 83 -2.10 -0.96 15.30
C LEU A 83 -2.25 -0.85 16.83
N VAL A 84 -3.45 -1.12 17.35
CA VAL A 84 -3.68 -1.23 18.81
C VAL A 84 -3.05 -2.52 19.36
N GLU A 85 -3.22 -3.64 18.68
CA GLU A 85 -2.74 -4.96 19.12
C GLU A 85 -1.21 -5.02 19.23
N ILE A 86 -0.49 -4.39 18.29
CA ILE A 86 0.97 -4.31 18.33
C ILE A 86 1.51 -3.24 19.29
N GLY A 87 0.62 -2.48 19.94
CA GLY A 87 0.97 -1.43 20.90
C GLY A 87 1.45 -0.11 20.30
N ASP A 88 1.27 0.11 18.99
CA ASP A 88 1.62 1.39 18.34
C ASP A 88 0.60 2.50 18.66
N LYS A 89 -0.68 2.14 18.78
CA LYS A 89 -1.78 3.06 19.09
C LYS A 89 -2.51 2.67 20.37
N ALA A 90 -3.10 3.65 21.04
CA ALA A 90 -3.97 3.44 22.20
C ALA A 90 -5.34 2.88 21.79
N ALA A 91 -6.07 2.29 22.73
CA ALA A 91 -7.33 1.58 22.45
C ALA A 91 -8.43 2.46 21.81
N ASP A 92 -8.42 3.77 22.08
CA ASP A 92 -9.35 4.75 21.50
C ASP A 92 -9.09 5.05 20.02
N PHE A 93 -7.97 4.57 19.46
CA PHE A 93 -7.69 4.65 18.03
C PHE A 93 -8.66 3.78 17.21
N GLN A 94 -9.13 2.66 17.76
CA GLN A 94 -10.07 1.78 17.07
C GLN A 94 -11.44 2.44 16.95
N GLY A 95 -11.96 2.52 15.72
CA GLY A 95 -13.19 3.24 15.41
C GLY A 95 -13.02 4.75 15.27
N SER A 96 -11.80 5.28 15.44
CA SER A 96 -11.51 6.71 15.22
C SER A 96 -11.45 7.06 13.72
N HIS A 97 -11.37 8.36 13.43
CA HIS A 97 -11.09 8.91 12.10
C HIS A 97 -9.68 9.49 12.01
N GLN A 98 -8.72 8.97 12.78
CA GLN A 98 -7.33 9.41 12.71
C GLN A 98 -6.66 8.85 11.45
N TRP A 99 -5.75 9.62 10.84
CA TRP A 99 -4.99 9.18 9.69
C TRP A 99 -3.78 8.32 10.10
N ILE A 100 -3.24 7.54 9.17
CA ILE A 100 -2.00 6.76 9.34
C ILE A 100 -0.97 7.13 8.26
N GLY A 101 0.32 7.00 8.59
CA GLY A 101 1.44 7.31 7.70
C GLY A 101 2.22 6.08 7.27
N SER A 102 3.36 6.32 6.61
CA SER A 102 4.22 5.25 6.08
C SER A 102 4.77 4.30 7.15
N VAL A 103 4.93 4.78 8.39
CA VAL A 103 5.41 3.95 9.52
C VAL A 103 4.34 2.93 9.90
N GLU A 104 3.12 3.38 10.18
CA GLU A 104 2.01 2.48 10.51
C GLU A 104 1.70 1.52 9.36
N VAL A 105 1.75 2.00 8.10
CA VAL A 105 1.63 1.15 6.91
C VAL A 105 2.67 0.03 6.93
N SER A 106 3.95 0.33 7.25
CA SER A 106 5.00 -0.68 7.32
C SER A 106 4.76 -1.72 8.42
N TYR A 107 4.24 -1.29 9.59
CA TYR A 107 3.91 -2.20 10.69
C TYR A 107 2.78 -3.16 10.32
N CYS A 108 1.74 -2.65 9.64
CA CYS A 108 0.65 -3.50 9.18
C CYS A 108 1.12 -4.52 8.13
N LEU A 109 1.99 -4.12 7.19
CA LEU A 109 2.52 -5.03 6.17
C LEU A 109 3.39 -6.14 6.78
N GLU A 110 4.23 -5.81 7.76
CA GLU A 110 5.03 -6.79 8.50
C GLU A 110 4.12 -7.71 9.34
N TYR A 111 3.13 -7.16 10.05
CA TYR A 111 2.20 -7.94 10.86
C TYR A 111 1.43 -8.96 10.01
N LEU A 112 0.81 -8.50 8.91
CA LEU A 112 -0.09 -9.28 8.06
C LEU A 112 0.63 -10.26 7.14
N TYR A 113 1.74 -9.84 6.53
CA TYR A 113 2.36 -10.57 5.42
C TYR A 113 3.83 -10.94 5.66
N LYS A 114 4.42 -10.55 6.79
CA LYS A 114 5.87 -10.71 7.07
C LYS A 114 6.74 -10.06 5.99
N VAL A 115 6.27 -8.92 5.47
CA VAL A 115 6.96 -8.13 4.45
C VAL A 115 7.69 -6.97 5.09
N GLN A 116 9.01 -7.02 5.03
CA GLN A 116 9.88 -5.93 5.48
C GLN A 116 9.81 -4.75 4.50
N CYS A 117 9.64 -3.56 5.05
CA CYS A 117 9.56 -2.32 4.27
C CYS A 117 10.80 -1.45 4.47
N ARG A 118 11.21 -0.75 3.41
CA ARG A 118 12.21 0.31 3.48
C ARG A 118 11.53 1.67 3.37
N ILE A 119 11.63 2.49 4.43
CA ILE A 119 11.13 3.87 4.42
C ILE A 119 12.26 4.81 3.98
N ILE A 120 11.98 5.65 2.98
CA ILE A 120 12.89 6.68 2.48
C ILE A 120 12.34 8.04 2.89
N HIS A 121 13.06 8.74 3.78
CA HIS A 121 12.70 10.09 4.19
C HIS A 121 13.25 11.12 3.19
N ALA A 122 12.36 11.93 2.62
CA ALA A 122 12.72 13.08 1.79
C ALA A 122 12.06 14.33 2.36
N ARG A 123 12.85 15.38 2.61
CA ARG A 123 12.38 16.65 3.19
C ARG A 123 12.18 17.75 2.15
N SER A 124 12.64 17.50 0.92
CA SER A 124 12.61 18.44 -0.18
C SER A 124 12.52 17.70 -1.51
N THR A 125 12.17 18.42 -2.57
CA THR A 125 12.23 17.91 -3.94
C THR A 125 13.66 17.52 -4.35
N GLY A 126 14.67 18.24 -3.85
CA GLY A 126 16.07 17.89 -4.06
C GLY A 126 16.44 16.55 -3.43
N ASP A 127 15.93 16.25 -2.24
CA ASP A 127 16.15 14.95 -1.60
C ASP A 127 15.44 13.84 -2.34
N LEU A 128 14.19 14.05 -2.79
CA LEU A 128 13.46 13.07 -3.59
C LEU A 128 14.19 12.75 -4.91
N LYS A 129 14.75 13.76 -5.59
CA LYS A 129 15.55 13.56 -6.81
C LYS A 129 16.76 12.65 -6.58
N LYS A 130 17.40 12.73 -5.40
CA LYS A 130 18.51 11.82 -5.04
C LYS A 130 18.06 10.36 -4.88
N GLN A 131 16.76 10.12 -4.70
CA GLN A 131 16.18 8.78 -4.51
C GLN A 131 15.63 8.18 -5.80
N ILE A 132 15.65 8.89 -6.94
CA ILE A 132 15.12 8.38 -8.22
C ILE A 132 15.71 7.02 -8.57
N LYS A 133 17.03 6.84 -8.40
CA LYS A 133 17.68 5.55 -8.66
C LYS A 133 17.13 4.45 -7.74
N ASN A 134 16.98 4.73 -6.44
CA ASN A 134 16.43 3.76 -5.49
C ASN A 134 14.98 3.35 -5.85
N ILE A 135 14.17 4.30 -6.32
CA ILE A 135 12.79 4.04 -6.77
C ILE A 135 12.81 3.20 -8.06
N PHE A 136 13.66 3.56 -9.02
CA PHE A 136 13.81 2.82 -10.28
C PHE A 136 14.25 1.38 -10.01
N ASP A 137 15.30 1.20 -9.19
CA ASP A 137 15.80 -0.11 -8.79
C ASP A 137 14.72 -0.92 -8.06
N HIS A 138 13.89 -0.29 -7.22
CA HIS A 138 12.78 -0.96 -6.53
C HIS A 138 11.76 -1.57 -7.52
N PHE A 139 11.28 -0.78 -8.49
CA PHE A 139 10.37 -1.29 -9.53
C PHE A 139 11.06 -2.34 -10.43
N GLN A 140 12.37 -2.24 -10.64
CA GLN A 140 13.13 -3.22 -11.40
C GLN A 140 13.33 -4.54 -10.65
N GLU A 141 13.61 -4.51 -9.35
CA GLU A 141 13.97 -5.69 -8.57
C GLU A 141 12.75 -6.38 -7.99
N TYR A 142 11.82 -5.63 -7.39
CA TYR A 142 10.66 -6.16 -6.69
C TYR A 142 9.39 -6.04 -7.53
N GLY A 143 9.26 -4.94 -8.27
CA GLY A 143 8.01 -4.55 -8.90
C GLY A 143 7.32 -3.57 -7.97
#